data_AF-A0A060CCP8-F1
#
_entry.id   AF-A0A060CCP8-F1
#
_cell.length_a   1.000
_cell.length_b   1.000
_cell.length_c   1.000
_cell.angle_alpha   90.00
_cell.angle_beta   90.00
_cell.angle_gamma   90.00
#
_symmetry.space_group_name_H-M   'P 1'
#
loop_
_entity.id
_entity.type
_entity.pdbx_description
1 polymer ?
#
loop_
_entity_poly.entity_id
_entity_poly.type
_entity_poly.pdbx_seq_one_letter_code
_entity_poly.pdbx_strand_id
1 'polypeptide(L)'
;MAVTYRVNPITAFFARRLIKVPFVAMVNLLAGRAVVPELLQEQCRADVLAREVQILFENTDVAQAQKQAFATVLHGLEGPQGQL
;
A
#
# COMPACT_ATOMS: atom_id res chain seq x y z
N MET A 1 0.50 -1.53 -8.06
CA MET A 1 1.53 -1.67 -6.99
C MET A 1 0.94 -2.50 -5.87
N ALA A 2 1.75 -3.37 -5.25
CA ALA A 2 1.43 -4.11 -4.03
C ALA A 2 2.61 -3.94 -3.05
N VAL A 3 2.31 -3.88 -1.75
CA VAL A 3 3.33 -3.71 -0.70
C VAL A 3 3.45 -4.99 0.09
N THR A 4 4.66 -5.51 0.24
CA THR A 4 4.92 -6.74 0.97
C THR A 4 6.04 -6.56 1.97
N TYR A 5 5.89 -7.10 3.18
CA TYR A 5 6.97 -7.09 4.16
C TYR A 5 6.85 -8.27 5.11
N ARG A 6 7.94 -9.01 5.30
CA ARG A 6 8.00 -10.15 6.21
C ARG A 6 9.28 -10.09 7.03
N VAL A 7 9.12 -9.99 8.34
CA VAL A 7 10.23 -9.98 9.30
C VAL A 7 10.14 -11.21 10.21
N ASN A 8 11.09 -11.34 11.13
CA ASN A 8 11.03 -12.36 12.16
C ASN A 8 9.70 -12.21 12.96
N PRO A 9 8.98 -13.32 13.25
CA PRO A 9 7.76 -13.31 14.05
C PRO A 9 7.85 -12.53 15.37
N ILE A 10 9.01 -12.56 16.04
CA ILE A 10 9.26 -11.82 17.27
C ILE A 10 9.21 -10.31 17.00
N THR A 11 9.92 -9.85 15.97
CA THR A 11 9.89 -8.45 15.54
C THR A 11 8.48 -8.03 15.12
N ALA A 12 7.76 -8.89 14.39
CA ALA A 12 6.39 -8.63 13.97
C ALA A 12 5.44 -8.48 15.16
N PHE A 13 5.61 -9.29 16.20
CA PHE A 13 4.83 -9.18 17.44
C PHE A 13 5.00 -7.82 18.12
N PHE A 14 6.24 -7.36 18.30
CA PHE A 14 6.49 -6.04 18.89
C PHE A 14 6.07 -4.89 17.98
N ALA A 15 6.33 -5.00 16.67
CA ALA A 15 5.94 -3.99 15.69
C ALA A 15 4.42 -3.78 15.67
N ARG A 16 3.63 -4.86 15.71
CA ARG A 16 2.15 -4.79 15.79
C ARG A 16 1.66 -4.04 17.03
N ARG A 17 2.42 -4.04 18.12
CA ARG A 17 2.08 -3.33 19.35
C ARG A 17 2.53 -1.87 19.35
N LEU A 18 3.54 -1.53 18.56
CA LEU A 18 4.11 -0.19 18.46
C LEU A 18 3.44 0.67 17.38
N ILE A 19 3.08 0.05 16.25
CA ILE A 19 2.43 0.72 15.12
C ILE A 19 0.98 1.03 15.50
N LYS A 20 0.63 2.31 15.58
CA LYS A 20 -0.72 2.79 15.93
C LYS A 20 -1.53 3.27 14.72
N VAL A 21 -0.91 3.30 13.56
CA VAL A 21 -1.54 3.76 12.31
C VAL A 21 -2.19 2.58 11.57
N PRO A 22 -3.27 2.83 10.80
CA PRO A 22 -4.05 1.76 10.17
C PRO A 22 -3.36 1.12 8.94
N PHE A 23 -2.35 1.76 8.38
CA PHE A 23 -1.66 1.33 7.16
C PHE A 23 -0.13 1.45 7.33
N VAL A 24 0.63 0.65 6.60
CA VAL A 24 2.10 0.75 6.56
C VAL A 24 2.56 1.49 5.31
N ALA A 25 1.87 1.34 4.19
CA ALA A 25 2.23 2.04 2.97
C ALA A 25 1.87 3.52 3.10
N MET A 26 2.86 4.40 2.83
CA MET A 26 2.66 5.86 2.87
C MET A 26 1.47 6.31 2.02
N VAL A 27 1.29 5.71 0.84
CA VAL A 27 0.19 6.08 -0.06
C VAL A 27 -1.19 5.76 0.54
N ASN A 28 -1.32 4.67 1.30
CA ASN A 28 -2.56 4.30 1.98
C ASN A 28 -2.81 5.19 3.20
N LEU A 29 -1.74 5.51 3.94
CA LEU A 29 -1.80 6.46 5.05
C LEU A 29 -2.29 7.83 4.60
N LEU A 30 -1.69 8.37 3.54
CA LEU A 30 -2.06 9.67 2.98
C LEU A 30 -3.45 9.66 2.35
N ALA A 31 -3.84 8.56 1.69
CA ALA A 31 -5.18 8.42 1.13
C ALA A 31 -6.27 8.16 2.18
N GLY A 32 -5.90 7.81 3.42
CA GLY A 32 -6.83 7.40 4.48
C GLY A 32 -7.59 6.10 4.18
N ARG A 33 -7.18 5.33 3.17
CA ARG A 33 -7.82 4.08 2.73
C ARG A 33 -6.82 3.16 2.06
N ALA A 34 -7.17 1.88 1.93
CA ALA A 34 -6.40 0.93 1.15
C ALA A 34 -6.51 1.24 -0.35
N VAL A 35 -5.50 1.91 -0.90
CA VAL A 35 -5.31 2.12 -2.35
C VAL A 35 -4.52 0.96 -2.94
N VAL A 36 -3.48 0.52 -2.25
CA VAL A 36 -2.66 -0.64 -2.61
C VAL A 36 -2.84 -1.77 -1.61
N PRO A 37 -2.84 -3.04 -2.05
CA PRO A 37 -2.84 -4.16 -1.15
C PRO A 37 -1.54 -4.18 -0.32
N GLU A 38 -1.69 -4.37 0.99
CA GLU A 38 -0.59 -4.55 1.95
C GLU A 38 -0.57 -6.00 2.41
N LEU A 39 0.30 -6.80 1.82
CA LEU A 39 0.47 -8.22 2.15
C LEU A 39 1.61 -8.36 3.17
N LEU A 40 1.28 -8.13 4.44
CA LEU A 40 2.25 -8.11 5.53
C LEU A 40 2.31 -9.46 6.25
N GLN A 41 3.50 -9.80 6.76
CA GLN A 41 3.76 -10.93 7.64
C GLN A 41 3.16 -12.25 7.11
N GLU A 42 2.12 -12.79 7.74
CA GLU A 42 1.49 -14.06 7.39
C GLU A 42 0.77 -14.01 6.02
N GLN A 43 0.37 -12.81 5.56
CA GLN A 43 -0.22 -12.59 4.24
C GLN A 43 0.83 -12.40 3.14
N CYS A 44 2.10 -12.18 3.51
CA CYS A 44 3.22 -12.08 2.56
C CYS A 44 3.58 -13.48 2.00
N ARG A 45 2.71 -13.99 1.14
CA ARG A 45 2.82 -15.30 0.49
C ARG A 45 2.87 -15.15 -1.02
N ALA A 46 3.60 -16.03 -1.69
CA ALA A 46 3.81 -15.96 -3.13
C ALA A 46 2.51 -16.11 -3.93
N ASP A 47 1.62 -17.01 -3.51
CA ASP A 47 0.32 -17.24 -4.16
C ASP A 47 -0.59 -16.02 -4.07
N VAL A 48 -0.64 -15.37 -2.90
CA VAL A 48 -1.43 -14.15 -2.69
C VAL A 48 -0.85 -12.99 -3.50
N LEU A 49 0.47 -12.77 -3.42
CA LEU A 49 1.14 -11.71 -4.17
C LEU A 49 0.96 -11.87 -5.68
N ALA A 50 1.15 -13.08 -6.21
CA ALA A 50 0.96 -13.37 -7.62
C ALA A 50 -0.46 -13.02 -8.06
N ARG A 51 -1.47 -13.42 -7.28
CA ARG A 51 -2.87 -13.08 -7.56
C ARG A 51 -3.12 -11.57 -7.57
N GLU A 52 -2.68 -10.84 -6.55
CA GLU A 52 -2.91 -9.38 -6.47
C GLU A 52 -2.22 -8.64 -7.62
N VAL A 53 -1.02 -9.07 -8.00
CA VAL A 53 -0.28 -8.48 -9.13
C VAL A 53 -0.92 -8.86 -10.46
N GLN A 54 -1.40 -10.10 -10.62
CA GLN A 54 -2.11 -10.54 -11.82
C GLN A 54 -3.39 -9.74 -12.04
N ILE A 55 -4.19 -9.51 -10.99
CA ILE A 55 -5.38 -8.64 -11.06
C ILE A 55 -5.00 -7.25 -11.58
N LEU A 56 -3.89 -6.67 -11.11
CA LEU A 56 -3.43 -5.37 -11.59
C LEU A 56 -2.99 -5.37 -13.05
N PHE A 57 -2.47 -6.48 -13.57
CA PHE A 57 -2.07 -6.59 -14.97
C PHE A 57 -3.25 -6.85 -15.90
N GLU A 58 -4.22 -7.63 -15.45
CA GLU A 58 -5.33 -8.08 -16.29
C GLU A 58 -6.57 -7.17 -16.19
N ASN A 59 -6.79 -6.53 -15.04
CA ASN A 59 -7.91 -5.63 -14.82
C ASN A 59 -7.47 -4.17 -14.94
N THR A 60 -7.77 -3.57 -16.10
CA THR A 60 -7.42 -2.18 -16.39
C THR A 60 -8.09 -1.20 -15.42
N ASP A 61 -9.33 -1.46 -14.99
CA ASP A 61 -10.06 -0.55 -14.10
C ASP A 61 -9.39 -0.46 -12.73
N VAL A 62 -8.94 -1.60 -12.18
CA VAL A 62 -8.20 -1.65 -10.91
C VAL A 62 -6.86 -0.91 -11.04
N ALA A 63 -6.14 -1.12 -12.14
CA ALA A 63 -4.88 -0.43 -12.40
C ALA A 63 -5.08 1.08 -12.53
N GLN A 64 -6.13 1.52 -13.23
CA GLN A 64 -6.45 2.94 -13.39
C GLN A 64 -6.89 3.58 -12.08
N ALA A 65 -7.70 2.88 -11.28
CA ALA A 65 -8.10 3.35 -9.95
C ALA A 65 -6.89 3.57 -9.04
N GLN A 66 -5.88 2.68 -9.07
CA GLN A 66 -4.63 2.89 -8.33
C GLN A 66 -3.86 4.11 -8.84
N LYS A 67 -3.70 4.25 -10.16
CA LYS A 67 -3.00 5.39 -10.76
C LYS A 67 -3.67 6.72 -10.40
N GLN A 68 -5.00 6.79 -10.51
CA GLN A 68 -5.78 7.98 -10.15
C GLN A 68 -5.62 8.32 -8.68
N ALA A 69 -5.72 7.32 -7.79
CA ALA A 69 -5.52 7.54 -6.37
C ALA A 69 -4.11 8.06 -6.05
N PHE A 70 -3.07 7.58 -6.75
CA PHE A 70 -1.71 8.13 -6.60
C PHE A 70 -1.63 9.58 -7.06
N ALA A 71 -2.23 9.92 -8.19
CA ALA A 71 -2.29 11.30 -8.66
C ALA A 71 -2.99 12.21 -7.63
N THR A 72 -4.12 11.77 -7.07
CA THR A 72 -4.82 12.51 -6.01
C THR A 72 -3.95 12.71 -4.78
N VAL A 73 -3.24 11.66 -4.32
CA VAL A 73 -2.34 11.77 -3.18
C VAL A 73 -1.20 12.75 -3.47
N LEU A 74 -0.57 12.66 -4.66
CA LEU A 74 0.53 13.53 -5.05
C LEU A 74 0.09 15.00 -5.14
N HIS A 75 -1.05 15.28 -5.76
CA HIS A 75 -1.60 16.65 -5.80
C HIS A 75 -1.88 17.20 -4.40
N GLY A 76 -2.32 16.36 -3.46
CA GLY A 76 -2.52 16.77 -2.06
C GLY A 76 -1.23 17.08 -1.31
N LEU A 77 -0.07 16.65 -1.82
CA LEU A 77 1.24 16.95 -1.26
C LEU A 77 1.92 18.17 -1.90
N GLU A 78 1.34 18.74 -2.96
CA GLU A 78 1.87 19.96 -3.56
C GLU A 78 1.82 21.10 -2.53
N GLY A 79 2.96 21.77 -2.31
CA GLY A 79 3.00 22.97 -1.50
C GLY A 79 2.13 24.07 -2.10
N PRO A 80 1.85 25.16 -1.36
CA PRO A 80 0.97 26.25 -1.80
C PRO A 80 1.40 26.97 -3.11
N GLN A 81 2.54 26.60 -3.70
CA GLN A 81 3.10 27.15 -4.94
C GLN A 81 3.39 26.07 -6.02
N GLY A 82 3.02 24.81 -5.81
CA GLY A 82 3.19 23.74 -6.82
C GLY A 82 4.63 23.29 -7.08
N GLN A 83 5.56 23.54 -6.14
CA GLN A 83 6.92 22.99 -6.18
C GLN A 83 7.15 22.08 -4.97
N LEU A 84 7.70 20.89 -5.24
CA LEU A 84 8.27 19.97 -4.26
C LEU A 84 9.68 20.42 -3.88
#